data_AF-A0AAW8LSL8-F1
#
_entry.id   AF-A0AAW8LSL8-F1
#
_cell.length_a   1.000
_cell.length_b   1.000
_cell.length_c   1.000
_cell.angle_alpha   90.00
_cell.angle_beta   90.00
_cell.angle_gamma   90.00
#
_symmetry.space_group_name_H-M   'P 1'
#
loop_
_entity.id
_entity.type
_entity.pdbx_description
1 polymer ?
#
loop_
_entity_poly.entity_id
_entity_poly.type
_entity_poly.pdbx_seq_one_letter_code
_entity_poly.pdbx_strand_id
1 'polypeptide(L)'
;MDGHAAGTLMSVNDLVAYLIGWGELVLKWISLRAEGREPDFPETGYKWNALGALAQKFYGDYVSLSFAERQERLDSVKRRIIDAINAYDPHQLYAPGWYGKWSLGRMIQFNTSSPYVNARGRLRKWKKARGIA
;
A
#
# COMPACT_ATOMS: atom_id res chain seq x y z
N MET A 1 13.52 -12.01 4.71
CA MET A 1 13.54 -10.96 5.76
C MET A 1 12.31 -11.14 6.63
N ASP A 2 12.29 -10.61 7.86
CA ASP A 2 11.10 -10.72 8.71
C ASP A 2 9.87 -10.17 7.96
N GLY A 3 8.81 -10.98 7.92
CA GLY A 3 7.55 -10.65 7.25
C GLY A 3 6.73 -9.62 8.02
N HIS A 4 5.52 -9.35 7.52
CA HIS A 4 4.57 -8.41 8.15
C HIS A 4 3.77 -9.06 9.29
N ALA A 5 3.60 -10.38 9.26
CA ALA A 5 3.06 -11.14 10.38
C ALA A 5 4.21 -11.71 11.24
N ALA A 6 4.02 -11.74 12.57
CA ALA A 6 5.03 -12.28 13.49
C ALA A 6 5.35 -13.75 13.14
N GLY A 7 6.64 -14.11 13.16
CA GLY A 7 7.10 -15.46 12.82
C GLY A 7 7.11 -15.78 11.32
N THR A 8 6.70 -14.86 10.44
CA THR A 8 6.73 -15.08 8.98
C THR A 8 8.00 -14.52 8.34
N LEU A 9 8.33 -15.05 7.16
CA LEU A 9 9.38 -14.53 6.29
C LEU A 9 8.76 -13.97 5.01
N MET A 10 9.44 -13.00 4.42
CA MET A 10 9.11 -12.46 3.10
C MET A 10 10.36 -12.22 2.25
N SER A 11 10.19 -12.27 0.95
CA SER A 11 11.19 -11.89 -0.06
C SER A 11 11.13 -10.39 -0.38
N VAL A 12 12.07 -9.91 -1.19
CA VAL A 12 11.99 -8.56 -1.78
C VAL A 12 10.79 -8.46 -2.72
N ASN A 13 10.49 -9.53 -3.46
CA ASN A 13 9.32 -9.60 -4.34
C ASN A 13 8.00 -9.44 -3.56
N ASP A 14 7.89 -10.08 -2.40
CA ASP A 14 6.72 -9.97 -1.52
C ASP A 14 6.59 -8.56 -0.95
N LEU A 15 7.70 -7.93 -0.60
CA LEU A 15 7.70 -6.54 -0.17
C LEU A 15 7.18 -5.59 -1.27
N VAL A 16 7.52 -5.82 -2.54
CA VAL A 16 6.96 -5.03 -3.64
C VAL A 16 5.47 -5.31 -3.82
N ALA A 17 5.04 -6.57 -3.79
CA ALA A 17 3.62 -6.95 -3.86
C ALA A 17 2.79 -6.30 -2.74
N TYR A 18 3.32 -6.25 -1.52
CA TYR A 18 2.71 -5.55 -0.39
C TYR A 18 2.46 -4.07 -0.68
N LEU A 19 3.45 -3.38 -1.25
CA LEU A 19 3.35 -1.95 -1.56
C LEU A 19 2.35 -1.69 -2.70
N ILE A 20 2.32 -2.55 -3.72
CA ILE A 20 1.33 -2.48 -4.80
C ILE A 20 -0.08 -2.63 -4.21
N GLY A 21 -0.31 -3.68 -3.40
CA GLY A 21 -1.62 -3.97 -2.84
C GLY A 21 -2.21 -2.79 -2.06
N TRP A 22 -1.42 -2.18 -1.17
CA TRP A 22 -1.86 -1.00 -0.43
C TRP A 22 -2.14 0.21 -1.31
N GLY A 23 -1.31 0.45 -2.34
CA GLY A 23 -1.54 1.54 -3.27
C GLY A 23 -2.80 1.35 -4.13
N GLU A 24 -3.07 0.11 -4.59
CA GLU A 24 -4.29 -0.22 -5.33
C GLU A 24 -5.55 -0.07 -4.45
N LEU A 25 -5.47 -0.44 -3.17
CA LEU A 25 -6.58 -0.20 -2.24
C LEU A 25 -6.89 1.29 -2.09
N VAL A 26 -5.87 2.15 -1.96
CA VAL A 26 -6.06 3.61 -1.94
C VAL A 26 -6.81 4.09 -3.18
N LEU A 27 -6.35 3.66 -4.37
CA LEU A 27 -6.98 4.04 -5.64
C LEU A 27 -8.42 3.53 -5.74
N LYS A 28 -8.66 2.30 -5.29
CA LYS A 28 -10.00 1.71 -5.22
C LYS A 28 -10.93 2.52 -4.32
N TRP A 29 -10.49 2.87 -3.11
CA TRP A 29 -11.31 3.65 -2.17
C TRP A 29 -11.66 5.03 -2.73
N ILE A 30 -10.71 5.70 -3.38
CA ILE A 30 -10.92 7.00 -4.02
C ILE A 30 -11.93 6.87 -5.16
N SER A 31 -11.77 5.88 -6.06
CA SER A 31 -12.66 5.64 -7.20
C SER A 31 -14.11 5.37 -6.75
N LEU A 32 -14.29 4.45 -5.81
CA LEU A 32 -15.62 4.08 -5.32
C LEU A 32 -16.35 5.28 -4.71
N ARG A 33 -15.66 6.12 -3.94
CA ARG A 33 -16.28 7.32 -3.37
C ARG A 33 -16.58 8.38 -4.42
N ALA A 34 -15.74 8.53 -5.43
CA ALA A 34 -16.04 9.39 -6.57
C ALA A 34 -17.29 8.91 -7.34
N GLU A 35 -17.56 7.60 -7.34
CA GLU A 35 -18.79 6.98 -7.88
C GLU A 35 -19.99 7.06 -6.91
N GLY A 36 -19.85 7.69 -5.73
CA GLY A 36 -20.91 7.77 -4.73
C GLY A 36 -21.14 6.47 -3.94
N ARG A 37 -20.17 5.54 -3.97
CA ARG A 37 -20.22 4.24 -3.27
C ARG A 37 -19.29 4.24 -2.07
N GLU A 38 -19.76 3.70 -0.95
CA GLU A 38 -18.92 3.56 0.24
C GLU A 38 -18.04 2.30 0.14
N PRO A 39 -16.70 2.40 0.22
CA PRO A 39 -15.81 1.26 0.18
C PRO A 39 -15.83 0.45 1.49
N ASP A 40 -15.62 -0.86 1.38
CA ASP A 40 -15.25 -1.67 2.54
C ASP A 40 -13.80 -1.39 2.94
N PHE A 41 -13.57 -1.06 4.22
CA PHE A 41 -12.25 -0.79 4.75
C PHE A 41 -11.76 -1.90 5.71
N PRO A 42 -10.48 -2.35 5.59
CA PRO A 42 -9.52 -1.99 4.54
C PRO A 42 -9.84 -2.61 3.17
N GLU A 43 -10.54 -3.75 3.14
CA GLU A 43 -10.93 -4.45 1.92
C GLU A 43 -12.13 -5.34 2.24
N THR A 44 -12.97 -5.63 1.25
CA THR A 44 -14.11 -6.54 1.36
C THR A 44 -13.67 -7.89 1.94
N GLY A 45 -14.30 -8.29 3.05
CA GLY A 45 -13.96 -9.51 3.77
C GLY A 45 -12.79 -9.40 4.75
N TYR A 46 -12.15 -8.23 4.88
CA TYR A 46 -11.04 -7.99 5.79
C TYR A 46 -11.36 -6.91 6.82
N LYS A 47 -10.86 -7.09 8.04
CA LYS A 47 -10.92 -6.09 9.13
C LYS A 47 -9.53 -5.53 9.41
N TRP A 48 -9.45 -4.34 10.02
CA TRP A 48 -8.18 -3.70 10.40
C TRP A 48 -7.34 -4.49 11.41
N ASN A 49 -7.89 -5.47 12.11
CA ASN A 49 -7.13 -6.38 12.97
C ASN A 49 -6.59 -7.62 12.22
N ALA A 50 -6.91 -7.78 10.93
CA ALA A 50 -6.53 -8.91 10.09
C ALA A 50 -5.52 -8.51 8.98
N LEU A 51 -4.72 -7.45 9.19
CA LEU A 51 -3.80 -6.93 8.16
C LEU A 51 -2.71 -7.92 7.74
N GLY A 52 -2.33 -8.85 8.63
CA GLY A 52 -1.41 -9.93 8.27
C GLY A 52 -1.99 -10.83 7.16
N ALA A 53 -3.28 -11.18 7.26
CA ALA A 53 -3.96 -11.98 6.24
C ALA A 53 -4.16 -11.20 4.94
N LEU A 54 -4.48 -9.91 5.03
CA LEU A 54 -4.57 -9.03 3.87
C LEU A 54 -3.21 -8.89 3.15
N ALA A 55 -2.11 -8.81 3.90
CA ALA A 55 -0.76 -8.81 3.32
C ALA A 55 -0.46 -10.11 2.56
N GLN A 56 -0.88 -11.27 3.09
CA GLN A 56 -0.74 -12.56 2.39
C GLN A 56 -1.57 -12.60 1.10
N LYS A 57 -2.78 -12.02 1.12
CA LYS A 57 -3.59 -11.86 -0.10
C LYS A 57 -2.80 -11.13 -1.19
N PHE A 58 -2.16 -10.01 -0.86
CA PHE A 58 -1.35 -9.27 -1.83
C PHE A 58 -0.22 -10.12 -2.43
N TYR A 59 0.42 -10.99 -1.64
CA TYR A 59 1.46 -11.89 -2.17
C TYR A 59 0.89 -12.84 -3.22
N GLY A 60 -0.31 -13.37 -2.97
CA GLY A 60 -1.04 -14.21 -3.92
C GLY A 60 -1.50 -13.45 -5.17
N ASP A 61 -2.06 -12.24 -5.00
CA ASP A 61 -2.61 -11.43 -6.10
C ASP A 61 -1.57 -11.13 -7.19
N TYR A 62 -0.29 -11.00 -6.81
CA TYR A 62 0.79 -10.65 -7.73
C TYR A 62 1.79 -11.79 -7.96
N VAL A 63 1.47 -13.02 -7.54
CA VAL A 63 2.42 -14.16 -7.59
C VAL A 63 2.91 -14.45 -9.00
N SER A 64 2.06 -14.29 -10.01
CA SER A 64 2.37 -14.56 -11.42
C SER A 64 3.23 -13.48 -12.09
N LEU A 65 3.37 -12.31 -11.49
CA LEU A 65 4.18 -11.23 -12.06
C LEU A 65 5.66 -11.44 -11.74
N SER A 66 6.50 -11.26 -12.77
CA SER A 66 7.95 -11.15 -12.63
C SER A 66 8.34 -9.93 -11.78
N PHE A 67 9.58 -9.91 -11.31
CA PHE A 67 10.06 -8.79 -10.50
C PHE A 67 10.08 -7.46 -11.28
N ALA A 68 10.33 -7.48 -12.60
CA ALA A 68 10.28 -6.30 -13.44
C ALA A 68 8.84 -5.78 -13.57
N GLU A 69 7.88 -6.65 -13.87
CA GLU A 69 6.46 -6.29 -13.98
C GLU A 69 5.90 -5.75 -12.65
N ARG A 70 6.35 -6.30 -11.50
CA ARG A 70 5.97 -5.76 -10.19
C ARG A 70 6.52 -4.34 -9.97
N GLN A 71 7.75 -4.06 -10.40
CA GLN A 71 8.31 -2.70 -10.30
C GLN A 71 7.55 -1.70 -11.18
N GLU A 72 7.28 -2.07 -12.44
CA GLU A 72 6.48 -1.26 -13.34
C GLU A 72 5.07 -1.01 -12.81
N ARG A 73 4.45 -2.04 -12.22
CA ARG A 73 3.14 -1.91 -11.58
C ARG A 73 3.19 -0.97 -10.38
N LEU A 74 4.20 -1.09 -9.51
CA LEU A 74 4.36 -0.20 -8.36
C LEU A 74 4.55 1.27 -8.81
N ASP A 75 5.35 1.50 -9.85
CA ASP A 75 5.54 2.85 -10.41
C ASP A 75 4.26 3.40 -11.04
N SER A 76 3.48 2.56 -11.72
CA SER A 76 2.17 2.92 -12.25
C SER A 76 1.18 3.30 -11.15
N VAL A 77 1.09 2.50 -10.09
CA VAL A 77 0.25 2.78 -8.91
C VAL A 77 0.67 4.08 -8.24
N LYS A 78 1.97 4.28 -8.03
CA LYS A 78 2.51 5.52 -7.46
C LYS A 78 2.11 6.75 -8.30
N ARG A 79 2.26 6.69 -9.63
CA ARG A 79 1.88 7.80 -10.52
C ARG A 79 0.39 8.12 -10.41
N ARG A 80 -0.47 7.10 -10.49
CA ARG A 80 -1.93 7.25 -10.34
C ARG A 80 -2.32 7.89 -9.00
N ILE A 81 -1.61 7.57 -7.92
CA ILE A 81 -1.86 8.19 -6.61
C ILE A 81 -1.43 9.67 -6.61
N ILE A 82 -0.30 10.01 -7.23
CA ILE A 82 0.15 11.40 -7.36
C ILE A 82 -0.87 12.20 -8.21
N ASP A 83 -1.34 11.62 -9.31
CA ASP A 83 -2.35 12.25 -10.17
C ASP A 83 -3.66 12.46 -9.40
N ALA A 84 -4.08 11.47 -8.61
CA ALA A 84 -5.24 11.62 -7.73
C ALA A 84 -5.03 12.76 -6.72
N ILE A 85 -3.88 12.82 -6.03
CA ILE A 85 -3.56 13.92 -5.10
C ILE A 85 -3.65 15.29 -5.80
N ASN A 86 -3.08 15.41 -6.99
CA ASN A 86 -3.06 16.67 -7.74
C ASN A 86 -4.44 17.11 -8.24
N ALA A 87 -5.39 16.17 -8.36
CA ALA A 87 -6.77 16.47 -8.71
C ALA A 87 -7.62 16.97 -7.52
N TYR A 88 -7.15 16.80 -6.27
CA TYR A 88 -7.83 17.32 -5.09
C TYR A 88 -7.34 18.73 -4.72
N ASP A 89 -8.26 19.56 -4.24
CA ASP A 89 -7.90 20.77 -3.52
C ASP A 89 -7.14 20.40 -2.22
N PRO A 90 -6.03 21.08 -1.89
CA PRO A 90 -5.26 20.77 -0.68
C PRO A 90 -6.05 20.88 0.62
N HIS A 91 -6.99 21.82 0.75
CA HIS A 91 -7.82 21.91 1.95
C HIS A 91 -8.78 20.73 2.05
N GLN A 92 -9.39 20.32 0.94
CA GLN A 92 -10.23 19.12 0.90
C GLN A 92 -9.44 17.84 1.18
N LEU A 93 -8.21 17.73 0.68
CA LEU A 93 -7.34 16.58 0.90
C LEU A 93 -7.07 16.35 2.39
N TYR A 94 -6.94 17.44 3.16
CA TYR A 94 -6.65 17.39 4.60
C TYR A 94 -7.85 17.68 5.51
N ALA A 95 -9.04 17.88 4.94
CA ALA A 95 -10.27 18.00 5.72
C ALA A 95 -10.53 16.70 6.52
N PRO A 96 -10.97 16.81 7.79
CA PRO A 96 -11.30 15.64 8.59
C PRO A 96 -12.55 14.94 8.05
N GLY A 97 -12.79 13.71 8.48
CA GLY A 97 -14.06 13.03 8.18
C GLY A 97 -14.08 12.20 6.91
N TRP A 98 -12.95 12.06 6.19
CA TRP A 98 -12.92 11.19 5.02
C TRP A 98 -13.13 9.73 5.44
N TYR A 99 -12.29 9.18 6.33
CA TYR A 99 -12.54 7.87 6.94
C TYR A 99 -12.56 7.96 8.47
N GLY A 100 -13.75 7.92 9.06
CA GLY A 100 -13.93 8.18 10.48
C GLY A 100 -13.40 9.58 10.83
N LYS A 101 -12.33 9.66 11.64
CA LYS A 101 -11.67 10.94 11.95
C LYS A 101 -10.56 11.35 10.96
N TRP A 102 -10.16 10.46 10.06
CA TRP A 102 -8.99 10.67 9.21
C TRP A 102 -9.34 11.41 7.92
N SER A 103 -8.44 12.29 7.49
CA SER A 103 -8.50 12.92 6.18
C SER A 103 -8.06 11.97 5.06
N LEU A 104 -8.39 12.30 3.82
CA LEU A 104 -7.93 11.53 2.66
C LEU A 104 -6.40 11.52 2.59
N GLY A 105 -5.75 12.67 2.74
CA GLY A 105 -4.30 12.78 2.75
C GLY A 105 -3.66 11.87 3.80
N ARG A 106 -4.28 11.73 4.98
CA ARG A 106 -3.79 10.81 6.02
C ARG A 106 -3.98 9.35 5.64
N MET A 107 -5.11 8.99 5.02
CA MET A 107 -5.35 7.63 4.52
C MET A 107 -4.38 7.27 3.39
N ILE A 108 -4.08 8.19 2.47
CA ILE A 108 -3.06 7.99 1.44
C ILE A 108 -1.68 7.79 2.09
N GLN A 109 -1.32 8.65 3.05
CA GLN A 109 -0.02 8.57 3.75
C GLN A 109 0.19 7.22 4.44
N PHE A 110 -0.82 6.70 5.15
CA PHE A 110 -0.75 5.41 5.84
C PHE A 110 -0.46 4.23 4.90
N ASN A 111 -0.84 4.34 3.64
CA ASN A 111 -0.79 3.24 2.67
C ASN A 111 0.25 3.47 1.57
N THR A 112 0.98 4.58 1.59
CA THR A 112 2.03 4.90 0.60
C THR A 112 3.33 5.34 1.25
N SER A 113 3.52 6.63 1.51
CA SER A 113 4.80 7.19 1.97
C SER A 113 5.29 6.57 3.28
N SER A 114 4.41 6.26 4.22
CA SER A 114 4.78 5.55 5.46
C SER A 114 5.28 4.11 5.18
N PRO A 115 4.54 3.25 4.45
CA PRO A 115 5.05 1.96 3.98
C PRO A 115 6.35 2.04 3.16
N TYR A 116 6.53 3.05 2.30
CA TYR A 116 7.77 3.22 1.52
C TYR A 116 8.98 3.47 2.42
N VAL A 117 8.84 4.31 3.45
CA VAL A 117 9.90 4.55 4.44
C VAL A 117 10.23 3.25 5.20
N ASN A 118 9.21 2.48 5.60
CA ASN A 118 9.42 1.19 6.27
C ASN A 118 10.14 0.18 5.35
N ALA A 119 9.68 0.04 4.11
CA ALA A 119 10.26 -0.85 3.12
C ALA A 119 11.74 -0.50 2.86
N ARG A 120 12.07 0.79 2.72
CA ARG A 120 13.46 1.26 2.60
C ARG A 120 14.32 0.83 3.79
N GLY A 121 13.80 0.95 5.01
CA GLY A 121 14.49 0.49 6.22
C GLY A 121 14.77 -1.02 6.21
N ARG A 122 13.76 -1.82 5.84
CA ARG A 122 13.88 -3.29 5.73
C ARG A 122 14.91 -3.69 4.66
N LEU A 123 14.88 -3.07 3.49
CA LEU A 123 15.83 -3.33 2.41
C LEU A 123 17.26 -2.97 2.81
N ARG A 124 17.48 -1.85 3.50
CA ARG A 124 18.81 -1.49 4.02
C ARG A 124 19.35 -2.54 5.00
N LYS A 125 18.53 -2.98 5.95
CA LYS A 125 18.90 -4.04 6.90
C LYS A 125 19.22 -5.34 6.17
N TRP A 126 18.38 -5.73 5.21
CA TRP A 126 18.56 -6.94 4.40
C TRP A 126 19.84 -6.92 3.55
N LYS A 127 20.15 -5.79 2.89
CA LYS A 127 21.38 -5.63 2.12
C LYS A 127 22.63 -5.70 2.99
N LYS A 128 22.63 -5.02 4.14
CA LYS A 128 23.74 -5.04 5.10
C LYS A 128 24.04 -6.46 5.58
N ALA A 129 22.99 -7.24 5.92
CA ALA A 129 23.14 -8.62 6.37
C ALA A 129 23.68 -9.57 5.29
N ARG A 130 23.69 -9.16 4.02
CA ARG A 130 24.16 -9.95 2.87
C ARG A 130 25.43 -9.42 2.22
N GLY A 131 26.04 -8.35 2.75
CA GLY A 131 27.24 -7.74 2.16
C GLY A 131 27.00 -7.09 0.79
N ILE A 132 25.76 -6.70 0.46
CA ILE A 132 25.40 -6.02 -0.79
C ILE A 132 25.45 -4.49 -0.60
N ALA A 133 26.24 -4.00 0.34
CA ALA A 133 26.26 -2.61 0.79
C ALA A 133 27.57 -1.92 0.39
#